data_AF-A0A392R2T2-F1
#
_entry.id   AF-A0A392R2T2-F1
#
_cell.length_a   1.000
_cell.length_b   1.000
_cell.length_c   1.000
_cell.angle_alpha   90.00
_cell.angle_beta   90.00
_cell.angle_gamma   90.00
#
_symmetry.space_group_name_H-M   'P 1'
#
loop_
_entity.id
_entity.type
_entity.pdbx_description
1 polymer ?
#
loop_
_entity_poly.entity_id
_entity_poly.type
_entity_poly.pdbx_seq_one_letter_code
_entity_poly.pdbx_strand_id
1 'polypeptide(L)' 'MKTVKCTKKFLDRLASTTFHEHGRIYGVMDELERLKNSVESIRAVLPDAQKKQEQDCVVQNWITSLKDVLHLAD' A
#
# COMPACT_ATOMS: atom_id res chain seq x y z
N MET A 1 2.93 6.95 -5.12
CA MET A 1 2.79 8.09 -4.16
C MET A 1 1.35 8.38 -3.69
N LYS A 2 0.32 8.30 -4.55
CA LYS A 2 -1.08 8.58 -4.14
C LYS A 2 -1.63 7.59 -3.11
N THR A 3 -1.28 6.30 -3.23
CA THR A 3 -1.77 5.20 -2.39
C THR A 3 -1.28 5.31 -0.94
N VAL A 4 0.03 5.53 -0.73
CA VAL A 4 0.64 5.74 0.60
C VAL A 4 0.02 6.95 1.33
N LYS A 5 -0.25 8.05 0.60
CA LYS A 5 -0.84 9.26 1.18
C LYS A 5 -2.30 9.09 1.60
N CYS A 6 -3.05 8.23 0.90
CA CYS A 6 -4.43 7.89 1.27
C CYS A 6 -4.47 7.06 2.56
N THR A 7 -3.56 6.09 2.70
CA THR A 7 -3.44 5.25 3.90
C THR A 7 -3.17 6.06 5.17
N LYS A 8 -2.31 7.07 5.09
CA LYS A 8 -2.03 7.96 6.24
C LYS A 8 -3.28 8.70 6.71
N LYS A 9 -4.04 9.32 5.79
CA LYS A 9 -5.28 10.04 6.14
C LYS A 9 -6.33 9.12 6.77
N PHE A 10 -6.38 7.86 6.36
CA PHE A 10 -7.29 6.88 6.94
C PHE A 10 -6.89 6.52 8.37
N LEU A 11 -5.60 6.29 8.62
CA LEU A 11 -5.07 6.04 9.96
C LEU A 11 -5.29 7.22 10.91
N ASP A 12 -5.10 8.45 10.43
CA ASP A 12 -5.36 9.66 11.21
C ASP A 12 -6.84 9.76 11.62
N ARG A 13 -7.77 9.33 10.76
CA ARG A 13 -9.20 9.23 11.10
C ARG A 13 -9.49 8.15 12.13
N LEU A 14 -8.89 6.96 11.97
CA LEU A 14 -9.05 5.85 12.93
C LEU A 14 -8.51 6.20 14.32
N ALA A 15 -7.42 6.98 14.38
CA ALA A 15 -6.80 7.43 15.62
C ALA A 15 -7.48 8.68 16.23
N SER A 16 -8.49 9.26 15.57
CA SER A 16 -9.13 10.48 16.06
C SER A 16 -10.06 10.20 17.24
N THR A 17 -10.06 11.15 18.20
CA THR A 17 -10.86 11.05 19.43
C THR A 17 -12.34 10.86 19.13
N THR A 18 -12.88 11.64 18.18
CA THR A 18 -14.29 11.53 17.76
C THR A 18 -14.61 10.12 17.26
N PHE A 19 -13.71 9.48 16.51
CA PHE A 19 -13.96 8.13 15.99
C PHE A 19 -13.88 7.06 17.09
N HIS A 20 -12.97 7.21 18.05
CA HIS A 20 -12.90 6.37 19.25
C HIS A 20 -14.12 6.53 20.16
N GLU A 21 -14.68 7.73 20.31
CA GLU A 21 -15.90 7.97 21.08
C GLU A 21 -17.09 7.22 20.48
N HIS A 22 -17.26 7.29 19.16
CA HIS A 22 -18.29 6.51 18.46
C HIS A 22 -18.03 5.01 18.63
N GLY A 23 -16.79 4.55 18.43
CA GLY A 23 -16.42 3.15 18.63
C GLY A 23 -16.78 2.65 20.03
N ARG A 24 -16.58 3.47 21.06
CA ARG A 24 -16.96 3.16 22.45
C ARG A 24 -18.47 3.10 22.65
N ILE A 25 -19.22 4.07 22.11
CA ILE A 25 -20.69 4.12 22.20
C ILE A 25 -21.31 2.87 21.59
N TYR A 26 -20.79 2.42 20.45
CA TYR A 26 -21.29 1.25 19.72
C TYR A 26 -20.65 -0.08 20.15
N GLY A 27 -19.68 -0.06 21.07
CA GLY A 27 -19.02 -1.27 21.57
C GLY A 27 -18.10 -1.96 20.57
N VAL A 28 -17.57 -1.25 19.58
CA VAL A 28 -16.75 -1.78 18.46
C VAL A 28 -15.26 -1.39 18.55
N MET A 29 -14.76 -1.16 19.77
CA MET A 29 -13.39 -0.69 19.98
C MET A 29 -12.34 -1.74 19.58
N ASP A 30 -12.60 -3.02 19.81
CA ASP A 30 -11.68 -4.10 19.49
C ASP A 30 -11.57 -4.29 17.97
N GLU A 31 -12.69 -4.22 17.25
CA GLU A 31 -12.71 -4.25 15.79
C GLU A 31 -11.98 -3.06 15.19
N LEU A 32 -12.13 -1.88 15.80
CA LEU A 32 -11.46 -0.66 15.37
C LEU A 32 -9.94 -0.77 15.55
N GLU A 33 -9.47 -1.31 16.67
CA GLU A 33 -8.06 -1.55 16.92
C GLU A 33 -7.49 -2.59 15.95
N ARG A 34 -8.21 -3.68 15.70
CA ARG A 34 -7.83 -4.69 14.69
C ARG A 34 -7.74 -4.10 13.28
N LEU A 35 -8.67 -3.24 12.91
CA LEU A 35 -8.65 -2.56 11.61
C LEU A 35 -7.44 -1.64 11.49
N LYS A 36 -7.16 -0.83 12.52
CA LYS A 36 -5.98 0.03 12.57
C LYS A 36 -4.68 -0.77 12.41
N ASN A 37 -4.52 -1.87 13.15
CA ASN A 37 -3.35 -2.73 13.08
C ASN A 37 -3.18 -3.40 11.70
N SER A 38 -4.28 -3.79 11.07
CA SER A 38 -4.27 -4.36 9.72
C SER A 38 -3.82 -3.32 8.67
N VAL A 39 -4.33 -2.10 8.76
CA VAL A 39 -3.96 -0.99 7.87
C VAL A 39 -2.49 -0.57 8.07
N GLU A 40 -2.01 -0.55 9.31
CA GLU A 40 -0.60 -0.31 9.63
C GLU A 40 0.31 -1.39 9.02
N SER A 41 -0.08 -2.67 9.12
CA SER A 41 0.66 -3.79 8.53
C SER A 41 0.72 -3.67 7.00
N ILE A 42 -0.40 -3.32 6.36
CA ILE A 42 -0.44 -3.06 4.91
C ILE A 42 0.44 -1.87 4.54
N ARG A 43 0.41 -0.78 5.33
CA ARG A 43 1.25 0.40 5.10
C ARG A 43 2.74 0.07 5.18
N ALA A 44 3.14 -0.83 6.08
CA ALA A 44 4.53 -1.23 6.26
C ALA A 44 5.06 -2.00 5.04
N VAL A 45 4.25 -2.86 4.44
CA VAL A 45 4.67 -3.68 3.27
C VAL A 45 4.46 -2.96 1.92
N LEU A 46 3.65 -1.91 1.88
CA LEU A 46 3.34 -1.19 0.64
C LEU A 46 4.57 -0.61 -0.09
N PRO A 47 5.57 0.01 0.59
CA PRO A 47 6.76 0.54 -0.07
C PRO A 47 7.60 -0.55 -0.72
N ASP A 48 7.80 -1.67 -0.03
CA ASP A 48 8.55 -2.81 -0.54
C ASP A 48 7.83 -3.47 -1.71
N ALA A 49 6.51 -3.63 -1.63
CA ALA A 49 5.70 -4.16 -2.72
C ALA A 49 5.73 -3.24 -3.95
N GLN A 50 5.65 -1.92 -3.75
CA GLN A 50 5.70 -0.95 -4.86
C GLN A 50 7.09 -0.93 -5.53
N LYS A 51 8.17 -0.99 -4.74
CA LYS A 51 9.54 -1.05 -5.26
C LYS A 51 9.80 -2.33 -6.05
N LYS A 52 9.31 -3.48 -5.55
CA LYS A 52 9.39 -4.77 -6.27
C LYS A 52 8.59 -4.74 -7.57
N GLN A 53 7.37 -4.20 -7.55
CA GLN A 53 6.57 -4.03 -8.76
C GLN A 53 7.27 -3.15 -9.80
N GLU A 54 7.84 -2.01 -9.39
CA GLU A 54 8.60 -1.14 -10.29
C GLU A 54 9.82 -1.86 -10.87
N GLN A 55 10.56 -2.62 -10.05
CA GLN A 55 11.69 -3.42 -10.53
C GLN A 55 11.27 -4.52 -11.50
N ASP A 56 10.24 -5.30 -11.20
CA ASP A 56 9.74 -6.34 -12.11
C ASP A 56 9.23 -5.73 -13.43
N CYS A 57 8.49 -4.62 -13.39
CA CYS A 57 8.05 -3.92 -14.60
C CYS A 57 9.23 -3.35 -15.41
N VAL A 58 10.23 -2.77 -14.74
CA VAL A 58 11.43 -2.26 -15.40
C VAL A 58 12.26 -3.40 -16.00
N VAL A 59 12.46 -4.49 -15.27
CA VAL A 59 13.18 -5.68 -15.75
C VAL A 59 12.46 -6.31 -16.94
N GLN A 60 11.12 -6.40 -16.91
CA GLN A 60 10.32 -6.85 -18.06
C GLN A 60 10.49 -5.92 -19.28
N ASN A 61 10.48 -4.60 -19.08
CA ASN A 61 10.75 -3.65 -20.15
C ASN A 61 12.16 -3.81 -20.72
N TRP A 62 13.18 -3.97 -19.88
CA TRP A 62 14.55 -4.20 -20.33
C TRP A 62 14.70 -5.52 -21.09
N ILE A 63 14.09 -6.60 -20.61
CA ILE A 63 14.06 -7.89 -21.33
C ILE A 63 13.37 -7.75 -22.69
N THR A 64 12.29 -6.97 -22.76
CA THR A 64 11.56 -6.71 -24.01
C THR A 64 12.42 -5.89 -24.98
N SER A 65 13.02 -4.77 -24.53
CA SER A 65 13.94 -3.99 -25.37
C SER A 65 15.16 -4.79 -25.82
N LEU A 66 15.68 -5.69 -24.98
CA LEU A 66 16.83 -6.52 -25.34
C LEU A 66 16.45 -7.56 -26.40
N LYS A 67 15.23 -8.11 -26.34
CA LYS A 67 14.67 -8.96 -27.39
C LYS A 67 14.42 -8.19 -28.69
N ASP A 68 13.92 -6.96 -28.63
CA ASP A 68 13.72 -6.14 -29.84
C ASP A 68 15.04 -5.82 -30.54
N VAL A 69 16.09 -5.47 -29.78
CA VAL A 69 17.43 -5.22 -30.35
C VAL A 69 18.02 -6.48 -30.97
N LEU A 70 17.81 -7.65 -30.35
CA LEU A 70 18.32 -8.92 -30.87
C LEU A 70 17.56 -9.36 -32.14
N HIS A 71 16.26 -9.08 -32.24
CA HIS A 71 15.47 -9.35 -33.46
C HIS A 71 15.81 -8.44 -34.65
N LEU A 72 16.48 -7.30 -34.42
CA LEU A 72 16.96 -6.41 -35.49
C LEU A 72 18.31 -6.84 -36.07
N ALA A 73 18.97 -7.83 -35.46
CA ALA A 73 20.29 -8.31 -35.85
C ALA A 73 20.27 -9.64 -36.64
N ASP A 74 19.09 -10.13 -37.03
CA ASP A 74 18.84 -11.27 -37.91
C ASP A 74 18.10 -10.78 -39.17
#